data_AF-A0A941AZ71-F1
#
_entry.id   AF-A0A941AZ71-F1
#
_cell.length_a   1.000
_cell.length_b   1.000
_cell.length_c   1.000
_cell.angle_alpha   90.00
_cell.angle_beta   90.00
_cell.angle_gamma   90.00
#
_symmetry.space_group_name_H-M   'P 1'
#
loop_
_entity.id
_entity.type
_entity.pdbx_description
1 polymer ?
#
loop_
_entity_poly.entity_id
_entity_poly.type
_entity_poly.pdbx_seq_one_letter_code
_entity_poly.pdbx_strand_id
1 'polypeptide(L)'
;MGGDWKDMFQGVKNNDLDLVKYYIKIGVDLNYQHPEYFTSVLVESIRMNNLEMMILLLQNGALPDVKEVYSNKVPITIALENKNYQAVAILNQYMEI
;
A
#
# COMPACT_ATOMS: atom_id res chain seq x y z
N MET A 1 15.39 -9.83 -1.75
CA MET A 1 16.13 -9.05 -2.79
C MET A 1 15.14 -8.09 -3.45
N GLY A 2 15.56 -7.09 -4.23
CA GLY A 2 14.62 -6.16 -4.90
C GLY A 2 13.58 -6.83 -5.81
N GLY A 3 13.85 -8.06 -6.28
CA GLY A 3 12.90 -8.86 -7.06
C GLY A 3 11.61 -9.22 -6.32
N ASP A 4 11.73 -9.72 -5.07
CA ASP A 4 10.57 -10.15 -4.28
C ASP A 4 9.55 -9.03 -4.07
N TRP A 5 10.05 -7.81 -3.86
CA TRP A 5 9.18 -6.64 -3.72
C TRP A 5 8.50 -6.26 -5.04
N LYS A 6 9.20 -6.34 -6.18
CA LYS A 6 8.61 -6.04 -7.49
C LYS A 6 7.47 -7.02 -7.81
N ASP A 7 7.67 -8.30 -7.49
CA ASP A 7 6.64 -9.33 -7.70
C ASP A 7 5.43 -9.11 -6.77
N MET A 8 5.67 -8.79 -5.49
CA MET A 8 4.60 -8.40 -4.56
C MET A 8 3.84 -7.16 -5.06
N PHE A 9 4.55 -6.14 -5.52
CA PHE A 9 3.98 -4.91 -6.06
C PHE A 9 3.10 -5.20 -7.29
N GLN A 10 3.54 -6.11 -8.17
CA GLN A 10 2.72 -6.54 -9.30
C GLN A 10 1.46 -7.30 -8.84
N GLY A 11 1.56 -8.10 -7.76
CA GLY A 11 0.40 -8.71 -7.10
C GLY A 11 -0.61 -7.67 -6.61
N VAL A 12 -0.14 -6.60 -5.97
CA VAL A 12 -1.00 -5.47 -5.54
C VAL A 12 -1.74 -4.83 -6.72
N LYS A 13 -1.02 -4.55 -7.81
CA LYS A 13 -1.63 -3.99 -9.03
C LYS A 13 -2.67 -4.90 -9.65
N ASN A 14 -2.45 -6.20 -9.59
CA ASN A 14 -3.35 -7.21 -10.14
C ASN A 14 -4.46 -7.63 -9.16
N ASN A 15 -4.50 -7.06 -7.95
CA ASN A 15 -5.38 -7.48 -6.85
C ASN A 15 -5.25 -8.97 -6.47
N ASP A 16 -4.04 -9.52 -6.59
CA ASP A 16 -3.75 -10.92 -6.23
C ASP A 16 -3.44 -11.02 -4.73
N LEU A 17 -4.49 -11.17 -3.94
CA LEU A 17 -4.40 -11.24 -2.48
C LEU A 17 -3.55 -12.42 -1.99
N ASP A 18 -3.57 -13.55 -2.68
CA ASP A 18 -2.86 -14.74 -2.23
C ASP A 18 -1.35 -14.63 -2.48
N LEU A 19 -0.96 -14.03 -3.62
CA LEU A 19 0.43 -13.68 -3.87
C LEU A 19 0.95 -12.66 -2.85
N VAL A 20 0.17 -11.63 -2.55
CA VAL A 20 0.56 -10.61 -1.56
C VAL A 20 0.67 -11.22 -0.16
N LYS A 21 -0.27 -12.09 0.25
CA LYS A 21 -0.17 -12.84 1.54
C LYS A 21 1.09 -13.70 1.61
N TYR A 22 1.48 -14.35 0.52
CA TYR A 22 2.72 -15.12 0.47
C TYR A 22 3.94 -14.23 0.74
N TYR A 23 4.03 -13.07 0.08
CA TYR A 23 5.16 -12.15 0.29
C TYR A 23 5.18 -11.50 1.68
N ILE A 24 4.01 -11.21 2.25
CA ILE A 24 3.87 -10.79 3.66
C ILE A 24 4.47 -11.88 4.58
N LYS A 25 4.10 -13.15 4.36
CA LYS A 25 4.54 -14.28 5.21
C LYS A 25 6.05 -14.47 5.20
N ILE A 26 6.72 -14.21 4.08
CA ILE A 26 8.19 -14.32 3.99
C ILE A 26 8.92 -13.04 4.45
N GLY A 27 8.19 -12.04 4.95
CA GLY A 27 8.77 -10.85 5.57
C GLY A 27 9.21 -9.76 4.59
N VAL A 28 8.59 -9.65 3.42
CA VAL A 28 8.84 -8.49 2.54
C VAL A 28 8.37 -7.22 3.25
N ASP A 29 9.22 -6.20 3.26
CA ASP A 29 8.92 -4.91 3.87
C ASP A 29 7.83 -4.16 3.06
N LEU A 30 6.66 -3.97 3.67
CA LEU A 30 5.51 -3.27 3.09
C LEU A 30 5.70 -1.75 2.98
N ASN A 31 6.66 -1.21 3.73
CA ASN A 31 6.94 0.23 3.80
C ASN A 31 8.11 0.64 2.89
N TYR A 32 8.84 -0.34 2.35
CA TYR A 32 9.87 -0.10 1.36
C TYR A 32 9.28 0.50 0.09
N GLN A 33 10.00 1.48 -0.47
CA GLN A 33 9.70 2.09 -1.76
C GLN A 33 10.82 1.77 -2.73
N HIS A 34 10.50 1.02 -3.79
CA HIS A 34 11.50 0.65 -4.77
C HIS A 34 12.01 1.90 -5.53
N PRO A 35 13.34 2.08 -5.71
CA PRO A 35 13.94 3.25 -6.37
C PRO A 35 13.48 3.53 -7.81
N GLU A 36 12.85 2.56 -8.48
CA GLU A 36 12.28 2.73 -9.82
C GLU A 36 10.79 3.12 -9.80
N TYR A 37 10.06 2.77 -8.73
CA TYR A 37 8.61 2.95 -8.64
C TYR A 37 8.22 4.16 -7.76
N PHE A 38 9.08 4.55 -6.82
CA PHE A 38 8.90 5.71 -5.93
C PHE A 38 7.58 5.74 -5.15
N THR A 39 7.03 4.56 -4.84
CA THR A 39 5.76 4.40 -4.15
C THR A 39 5.78 3.18 -3.23
N SER A 40 4.87 3.11 -2.28
CA SER A 40 4.65 1.95 -1.41
C SER A 40 3.49 1.09 -1.94
N VAL A 41 3.43 -0.17 -1.50
CA VAL A 41 2.32 -1.06 -1.85
C VAL A 41 0.97 -0.57 -1.31
N LEU A 42 0.95 0.11 -0.16
CA LEU A 42 -0.26 0.70 0.38
C LEU A 42 -0.82 1.79 -0.53
N VAL A 43 0.03 2.70 -0.99
CA VAL A 43 -0.38 3.78 -1.90
C VAL A 43 -0.91 3.21 -3.22
N GLU A 44 -0.24 2.20 -3.77
CA GLU A 44 -0.68 1.58 -5.02
C GLU A 44 -2.05 0.90 -4.87
N SER A 45 -2.32 0.23 -3.74
CA SER A 45 -3.65 -0.34 -3.48
C SER A 45 -4.78 0.71 -3.49
N ILE A 46 -4.50 1.93 -3.01
CA ILE A 46 -5.44 3.06 -3.02
C ILE A 46 -5.67 3.57 -4.44
N ARG A 47 -4.62 3.66 -5.26
CA ARG A 47 -4.71 4.05 -6.67
C ARG A 47 -5.53 3.05 -7.49
N MET A 48 -5.39 1.77 -7.19
CA MET A 48 -6.19 0.71 -7.81
C MET A 48 -7.61 0.61 -7.26
N ASN A 49 -7.96 1.42 -6.24
CA ASN A 49 -9.24 1.38 -5.54
C ASN A 49 -9.58 -0.02 -4.96
N ASN A 50 -8.56 -0.77 -4.53
CA ASN A 50 -8.70 -2.11 -3.99
C ASN A 50 -8.70 -2.06 -2.46
N LEU A 51 -9.87 -1.79 -1.87
CA LEU A 51 -10.01 -1.62 -0.42
C LEU A 51 -9.66 -2.89 0.38
N GLU A 52 -9.93 -4.07 -0.17
CA GLU A 52 -9.56 -5.34 0.48
C GLU A 52 -8.04 -5.53 0.56
N MET A 53 -7.32 -5.25 -0.54
CA MET A 53 -5.86 -5.25 -0.58
C MET A 53 -5.28 -4.22 0.39
N MET A 54 -5.87 -3.02 0.42
CA MET A 54 -5.49 -1.96 1.35
C MET A 54 -5.62 -2.41 2.82
N ILE A 55 -6.76 -3.02 3.19
CA ILE A 55 -6.99 -3.54 4.55
C ILE A 55 -5.99 -4.65 4.88
N LEU A 56 -5.75 -5.59 3.95
CA LEU A 56 -4.77 -6.66 4.13
C LEU A 56 -3.38 -6.09 4.47
N LEU A 57 -2.93 -5.09 3.72
CA LEU A 57 -1.63 -4.46 3.94
C LEU A 57 -1.56 -3.74 5.29
N LEU A 58 -2.57 -2.95 5.65
CA LEU A 58 -2.64 -2.22 6.92
C LEU A 58 -2.64 -3.17 8.13
N GLN A 59 -3.43 -4.24 8.08
CA GLN A 59 -3.48 -5.27 9.13
C GLN A 59 -2.14 -5.98 9.34
N ASN A 60 -1.26 -5.97 8.32
CA ASN A 60 0.04 -6.63 8.37
C ASN A 60 1.21 -5.64 8.51
N GLY A 61 0.94 -4.42 9.00
CA GLY A 61 1.99 -3.47 9.39
C GLY A 61 2.44 -2.50 8.30
N ALA A 62 1.69 -2.37 7.21
CA ALA A 62 1.87 -1.23 6.32
C ALA A 62 1.49 0.07 7.06
N LEU A 63 2.38 1.04 7.05
CA LEU A 63 2.19 2.30 7.77
C LEU A 63 1.25 3.23 6.97
N PRO A 64 0.22 3.81 7.62
CA PRO A 64 -0.78 4.64 6.95
C PRO A 64 -0.28 6.03 6.54
N ASP A 65 0.93 6.40 6.95
CA ASP A 65 1.53 7.73 6.80
C ASP A 65 2.83 7.74 5.97
N VAL A 66 3.18 6.64 5.30
CA VAL A 66 4.38 6.58 4.44
C VAL A 66 4.31 7.62 3.35
N LYS A 67 5.22 8.58 3.40
CA LYS A 67 5.35 9.63 2.38
C LYS A 67 5.98 9.06 1.11
N GLU A 68 5.33 9.22 -0.02
CA GLU A 68 5.92 8.87 -1.32
C GLU A 68 7.16 9.71 -1.61
N VAL A 69 8.22 9.07 -2.12
CA VAL A 69 9.48 9.73 -2.45
C VAL A 69 9.29 10.79 -3.54
N TYR A 70 8.49 10.52 -4.57
CA TYR A 70 8.34 11.43 -5.70
C TYR A 70 7.36 12.58 -5.43
N SER A 71 6.15 12.27 -4.95
CA SER A 71 5.07 13.25 -4.81
C SER A 71 5.10 14.01 -3.48
N ASN A 72 5.86 13.52 -2.50
CA ASN A 72 5.82 13.99 -1.11
C ASN A 72 4.43 13.87 -0.45
N LYS A 73 3.52 13.06 -1.01
CA LYS A 73 2.17 12.85 -0.46
C LYS A 73 2.13 11.61 0.43
N VAL A 74 1.22 11.63 1.39
CA VAL A 74 0.87 10.49 2.24
C VAL A 74 -0.39 9.80 1.71
N PRO A 75 -0.67 8.53 2.08
CA PRO A 75 -1.81 7.76 1.57
C PRO A 75 -3.14 8.49 1.63
N ILE A 76 -3.42 9.22 2.72
CA ILE A 76 -4.69 9.94 2.88
C ILE A 76 -4.86 11.09 1.89
N THR A 77 -3.79 11.81 1.56
CA THR A 77 -3.84 12.88 0.55
C THR A 77 -4.18 12.29 -0.82
N ILE A 78 -3.60 11.14 -1.16
CA ILE A 78 -3.86 10.44 -2.43
C ILE A 78 -5.31 9.93 -2.48
N ALA A 79 -5.82 9.37 -1.38
CA ALA A 79 -7.21 8.94 -1.28
C ALA A 79 -8.20 10.12 -1.46
N LEU A 80 -7.90 11.28 -0.86
CA LEU A 80 -8.70 12.50 -1.01
C LEU A 80 -8.71 13.03 -2.46
N GLU A 81 -7.56 13.05 -3.13
CA GLU A 81 -7.46 13.47 -4.54
C GLU A 81 -8.26 12.55 -5.47
N ASN A 82 -8.27 11.25 -5.16
CA ASN A 82 -9.09 10.26 -5.87
C ASN A 82 -10.58 10.30 -5.48
N LYS A 83 -10.97 11.17 -4.54
CA LYS A 83 -12.32 11.22 -3.95
C LYS A 83 -12.76 9.87 -3.36
N ASN A 84 -11.80 9.07 -2.91
CA ASN A 84 -12.03 7.75 -2.32
C ASN A 84 -12.25 7.90 -0.81
N TYR A 85 -13.46 8.33 -0.44
CA TYR A 85 -13.82 8.56 0.97
C TYR A 85 -13.83 7.28 1.82
N GLN A 86 -14.02 6.11 1.20
CA GLN A 86 -13.91 4.84 1.91
C GLN A 86 -12.47 4.55 2.31
N ALA A 87 -11.50 4.75 1.41
CA ALA A 87 -10.09 4.64 1.77
C ALA A 87 -9.67 5.67 2.84
N VAL A 88 -10.20 6.90 2.78
CA VAL A 88 -9.97 7.90 3.85
C VAL A 88 -10.49 7.40 5.20
N ALA A 89 -11.71 6.86 5.24
CA ALA A 89 -12.29 6.32 6.46
C ALA A 89 -11.46 5.16 7.03
N ILE A 90 -10.98 4.25 6.17
CA ILE A 90 -10.10 3.16 6.60
C ILE A 90 -8.78 3.72 7.15
N LEU A 91 -8.09 4.62 6.44
CA LEU A 91 -6.80 5.17 6.90
C LEU A 91 -6.92 5.85 8.28
N ASN A 92 -7.98 6.62 8.51
CA ASN A 92 -8.19 7.28 9.81
C ASN A 92 -8.26 6.27 10.96
N GLN A 93 -8.91 5.11 10.76
CA GLN A 93 -8.98 4.06 11.79
C GLN A 93 -7.60 3.52 12.20
N TYR A 94 -6.60 3.56 11.31
CA TYR A 94 -5.25 3.07 11.58
C TYR A 94 -4.28 4.18 12.03
N MET A 95 -4.69 5.45 12.00
CA MET A 95 -3.89 6.58 12.50
C MET A 95 -4.27 7.02 13.92
N GLU A 96 -5.44 6.62 14.41
CA GLU A 96 -5.95 6.97 15.74
C GLU A 96 -5.50 6.00 16.86
N ILE A 97 -4.63 5.04 16.55
CA ILE A 97 -4.12 4.00 17.47
C ILE A 97 -2.66 4.29 17.82
#